data_AF-A0A554J7I7-F1
#
_entry.id   AF-A0A554J7I7-F1
#
_cell.length_a   1.000
_cell.length_b   1.000
_cell.length_c   1.000
_cell.angle_alpha   90.00
_cell.angle_beta   90.00
_cell.angle_gamma   90.00
#
_symmetry.space_group_name_H-M   'P 1'
#
loop_
_entity.id
_entity.type
_entity.pdbx_description
1 polymer ?
#
loop_
_entity_poly.entity_id
_entity_poly.type
_entity_poly.pdbx_seq_one_letter_code
_entity_poly.pdbx_strand_id
1 'polypeptide(L)'
;MVSGNPSGVSSPRQRSCIISIGRIGLAHQIFPIAWIPLICFFLRRWWSTRSAIFLLSLTIAGGLLILSGHAQSVLYSAGAVVFYALMLAAHSVRDLRSGLVRLLPLFAVLMAIVLLTAFHVLPMRELASQTTRGAPLTKEELTDVSYPPKHLLTWVFPYPFG
;
A
#
# COMPACT_ATOMS: atom_id res chain seq x y z
N MET A 1 -49.31 12.49 1.62
CA MET A 1 -50.15 11.41 1.03
C MET A 1 -49.89 11.47 -0.46
N VAL A 2 -49.11 10.60 -1.10
CA VAL A 2 -49.16 9.12 -1.25
C VAL A 2 -47.71 8.65 -1.42
N SER A 3 -47.14 7.89 -0.48
CA SER A 3 -46.98 6.42 -0.50
C SER A 3 -46.23 5.86 -1.73
N GLY A 4 -45.05 5.27 -1.49
CA GLY A 4 -44.33 4.50 -2.51
C GLY A 4 -42.94 4.02 -2.05
N ASN A 5 -42.87 3.22 -0.99
CA ASN A 5 -41.69 2.40 -0.64
C ASN A 5 -41.77 1.04 -1.39
N PRO A 6 -40.78 0.13 -1.29
CA PRO A 6 -39.72 -0.10 -2.28
C PRO A 6 -39.80 -1.51 -2.87
N SER A 7 -39.73 -1.66 -4.19
CA SER A 7 -39.51 -2.99 -4.78
C SER A 7 -38.60 -2.87 -5.99
N GLY A 8 -37.35 -2.48 -5.72
CA GLY A 8 -36.23 -2.69 -6.62
C GLY A 8 -35.94 -4.19 -6.72
N VAL A 9 -36.72 -4.89 -7.55
CA VAL A 9 -36.44 -6.27 -7.96
C VAL A 9 -35.17 -6.23 -8.81
N SER A 10 -34.02 -6.33 -8.14
CA SER A 10 -32.73 -6.49 -8.80
C SER A 10 -32.77 -7.78 -9.62
N SER A 11 -32.75 -7.61 -10.95
CA SER A 11 -32.75 -8.74 -11.88
C SER A 11 -31.58 -9.70 -11.58
N PRO A 12 -31.70 -11.01 -11.87
CA PRO A 12 -30.64 -11.99 -11.61
C PRO A 12 -29.27 -11.58 -12.19
N ARG A 13 -29.27 -10.89 -13.34
CA ARG A 13 -28.05 -10.33 -13.96
C ARG A 13 -27.40 -9.23 -13.13
N GLN A 14 -28.20 -8.40 -12.48
CA GLN A 14 -27.72 -7.28 -11.66
C GLN A 14 -27.03 -7.79 -10.37
N ARG A 15 -27.55 -8.88 -9.78
CA ARG A 15 -26.90 -9.57 -8.65
C ARG A 15 -25.58 -10.24 -9.04
N SER A 16 -25.54 -10.90 -10.20
CA SER A 16 -24.30 -11.48 -10.72
C SER A 16 -23.25 -10.40 -11.06
N CYS A 17 -23.67 -9.24 -11.54
CA CYS A 17 -22.77 -8.11 -11.82
C CYS A 17 -22.18 -7.54 -10.53
N ILE A 18 -23.00 -7.32 -9.49
CA ILE A 18 -22.54 -6.80 -8.19
C ILE A 18 -21.57 -7.78 -7.49
N ILE A 19 -21.86 -9.08 -7.51
CA ILE A 19 -20.96 -10.10 -6.94
C ILE A 19 -19.65 -10.18 -7.73
N SER A 20 -19.70 -10.06 -9.06
CA SER A 20 -18.50 -10.05 -9.90
C SER A 20 -17.63 -8.81 -9.66
N ILE A 21 -18.25 -7.64 -9.49
CA ILE A 21 -17.55 -6.38 -9.16
C ILE A 21 -16.91 -6.46 -7.76
N GLY A 22 -17.61 -7.03 -6.78
CA GLY A 22 -17.07 -7.25 -5.43
C GLY A 22 -15.85 -8.19 -5.41
N ARG A 23 -15.85 -9.25 -6.24
CA ARG A 23 -14.73 -10.20 -6.33
C ARG A 23 -13.49 -9.60 -7.00
N ILE A 24 -13.68 -8.73 -8.00
CA ILE A 24 -12.59 -7.98 -8.66
C ILE A 24 -12.05 -6.87 -7.72
N GLY A 25 -12.92 -6.30 -6.88
CA GLY A 25 -12.56 -5.31 -5.87
C GLY A 25 -11.61 -5.81 -4.78
N LEU A 26 -11.53 -7.12 -4.51
CA LEU A 26 -10.54 -7.67 -3.59
C LEU A 26 -9.24 -8.08 -4.29
N ALA A 27 -9.33 -8.50 -5.55
CA ALA A 27 -8.19 -9.01 -6.30
C ALA A 27 -7.05 -7.98 -6.38
N HIS A 28 -7.36 -6.71 -6.62
CA HIS A 28 -6.36 -5.63 -6.68
C HIS A 28 -5.65 -5.35 -5.34
N GLN A 29 -6.22 -5.77 -4.21
CA GLN A 29 -5.59 -5.66 -2.88
C GLN A 29 -4.73 -6.89 -2.53
N ILE A 30 -5.05 -8.05 -3.11
CA ILE A 30 -4.36 -9.32 -2.82
C ILE A 30 -3.09 -9.48 -3.65
N PHE A 31 -3.10 -9.08 -4.93
CA PHE A 31 -1.93 -9.20 -5.81
C PHE A 31 -0.67 -8.48 -5.28
N PRO A 32 -0.75 -7.26 -4.72
CA PRO A 32 0.41 -6.57 -4.13
C PRO A 32 1.07 -7.36 -3.00
N ILE A 33 0.27 -8.05 -2.18
CA ILE A 33 0.73 -8.77 -0.99
C ILE A 33 1.64 -9.94 -1.38
N ALA A 34 1.41 -10.57 -2.54
CA ALA A 34 2.24 -11.65 -3.04
C ALA A 34 3.69 -11.21 -3.37
N TRP A 35 3.91 -9.94 -3.68
CA TRP A 35 5.25 -9.41 -4.00
C TRP A 35 6.10 -9.14 -2.76
N ILE A 36 5.48 -8.88 -1.60
CA ILE A 36 6.19 -8.59 -0.35
C ILE A 36 7.18 -9.71 0.05
N PRO A 37 6.78 -10.99 0.16
CA PRO A 37 7.72 -12.05 0.54
C PRO A 37 8.86 -12.20 -0.48
N LEU A 38 8.58 -11.97 -1.77
CA LEU A 38 9.58 -12.06 -2.84
C LEU A 38 10.63 -10.94 -2.72
N ILE A 39 10.19 -9.71 -2.46
CA ILE A 39 11.06 -8.55 -2.22
C ILE A 39 11.94 -8.79 -0.99
N CYS A 40 11.35 -9.25 0.11
CA CYS A 40 12.09 -9.61 1.34
C CYS A 40 13.11 -10.73 1.11
N PHE A 41 12.75 -11.72 0.29
CA PHE A 41 13.66 -12.81 -0.10
C PHE A 41 14.87 -12.30 -0.89
N PHE A 42 14.66 -11.49 -1.94
CA PHE A 42 15.76 -10.93 -2.73
C PHE A 42 16.63 -10.00 -1.90
N LEU A 43 16.04 -9.19 -1.02
CA LEU A 43 16.80 -8.34 -0.10
C LEU A 43 17.70 -9.17 0.84
N ARG A 44 17.17 -10.23 1.46
CA ARG A 44 17.97 -11.14 2.29
C ARG A 44 19.09 -11.80 1.49
N ARG A 45 18.77 -12.28 0.30
CA ARG A 45 19.72 -13.01 -0.54
C ARG A 45 20.84 -12.10 -1.03
N TRP A 46 20.51 -10.86 -1.40
CA TRP A 46 21.49 -9.83 -1.71
C TRP A 46 22.38 -9.50 -0.51
N TRP A 47 21.81 -9.38 0.69
CA TRP A 47 22.58 -9.08 1.91
C TRP A 47 23.68 -10.11 2.18
N SER A 48 23.42 -11.39 1.86
CA SER A 48 24.36 -12.50 2.00
C SER A 48 25.34 -12.64 0.83
N THR A 49 24.86 -12.52 -0.42
CA THR A 49 25.66 -12.86 -1.63
C THR A 49 26.30 -11.67 -2.32
N ARG A 50 25.82 -10.44 -2.05
CA ARG A 50 26.25 -9.19 -2.70
C ARG A 50 26.10 -9.17 -4.23
N SER A 51 25.33 -10.09 -4.81
CA SER A 51 25.17 -10.17 -6.27
C SER A 51 24.23 -9.08 -6.81
N ALA A 52 24.65 -8.39 -7.87
CA ALA A 52 23.86 -7.37 -8.56
C ALA A 52 22.56 -7.93 -9.18
N ILE A 53 22.53 -9.23 -9.48
CA ILE A 53 21.33 -9.90 -10.02
C ILE A 53 20.17 -9.76 -9.02
N PHE A 54 20.42 -9.88 -7.72
CA PHE A 54 19.37 -9.72 -6.71
C PHE A 54 18.91 -8.26 -6.56
N LEU A 55 19.78 -7.28 -6.80
CA LEU A 55 19.37 -5.87 -6.86
C LEU A 55 18.48 -5.61 -8.08
N LEU A 56 18.84 -6.17 -9.24
CA LEU A 56 18.01 -6.08 -10.44
C LEU A 56 16.63 -6.71 -10.21
N SER A 57 16.58 -7.92 -9.64
CA SER A 57 15.31 -8.58 -9.29
C SER A 57 14.50 -7.78 -8.27
N LEU A 58 15.15 -7.11 -7.31
CA LEU A 58 14.50 -6.22 -6.35
C LEU A 58 13.88 -5.00 -7.05
N THR A 59 14.60 -4.37 -7.98
CA THR A 59 14.10 -3.27 -8.82
C THR A 59 12.89 -3.69 -9.63
N ILE A 60 12.94 -4.86 -10.29
CA ILE A 60 11.84 -5.37 -11.11
C ILE A 60 10.62 -5.68 -10.23
N ALA A 61 10.80 -6.40 -9.13
CA ALA A 61 9.70 -6.75 -8.23
C ALA A 61 9.06 -5.50 -7.59
N GLY A 62 9.89 -4.52 -7.18
CA GLY A 62 9.41 -3.23 -6.67
C GLY A 62 8.67 -2.40 -7.73
N GLY A 63 9.15 -2.41 -8.97
CA GLY A 63 8.48 -1.78 -10.10
C GLY A 63 7.11 -2.40 -10.40
N LEU A 64 7.03 -3.74 -10.40
CA LEU A 64 5.78 -4.48 -10.58
C LEU A 64 4.79 -4.21 -9.44
N LEU A 65 5.28 -4.08 -8.21
CA LEU A 65 4.45 -3.70 -7.07
C LEU A 65 3.82 -2.31 -7.27
N ILE A 66 4.57 -1.31 -7.76
CA ILE A 66 4.04 0.02 -8.06
C ILE A 66 3.03 -0.04 -9.21
N LEU A 67 3.34 -0.79 -10.27
CA LEU A 67 2.45 -0.99 -11.41
C LEU A 67 1.14 -1.71 -11.07
N SER A 68 1.05 -2.35 -9.89
CA SER A 68 -0.22 -2.93 -9.40
C SER A 68 -1.30 -1.86 -9.10
N GLY A 69 -0.92 -0.59 -9.03
CA GLY A 69 -1.85 0.54 -8.93
C GLY A 69 -2.49 0.75 -7.56
N HIS A 70 -2.07 0.01 -6.53
CA HIS A 70 -2.60 0.17 -5.17
C HIS A 70 -1.62 0.94 -4.26
N ALA A 71 -1.77 2.27 -4.23
CA ALA A 71 -0.87 3.17 -3.50
C ALA A 71 -0.67 2.80 -2.02
N GLN A 72 -1.73 2.35 -1.35
CA GLN A 72 -1.68 1.96 0.05
C GLN A 72 -0.82 0.69 0.28
N SER A 73 -0.95 -0.32 -0.58
CA SER A 73 -0.09 -1.52 -0.52
C SER A 73 1.37 -1.19 -0.82
N VAL A 74 1.63 -0.29 -1.77
CA VAL A 74 2.99 0.18 -2.08
C VAL A 74 3.62 0.82 -0.84
N LEU A 75 2.89 1.72 -0.17
CA LEU A 75 3.37 2.40 1.04
C LEU A 75 3.68 1.42 2.17
N TYR A 76 2.76 0.50 2.48
CA TYR A 76 2.99 -0.48 3.55
C TYR A 76 4.13 -1.44 3.24
N SER A 77 4.24 -1.88 1.98
CA SER A 77 5.33 -2.76 1.54
C SER A 77 6.68 -2.04 1.62
N ALA A 78 6.74 -0.78 1.19
CA ALA A 78 7.94 0.04 1.29
C ALA A 78 8.37 0.20 2.76
N GLY A 79 7.43 0.52 3.65
CA GLY A 79 7.68 0.60 5.09
C GLY A 79 8.22 -0.70 5.67
N ALA A 80 7.61 -1.84 5.32
CA ALA A 80 8.05 -3.17 5.77
C ALA A 80 9.47 -3.50 5.27
N VAL A 81 9.78 -3.19 4.01
CA VAL A 81 11.10 -3.42 3.40
C VAL A 81 12.18 -2.55 4.04
N VAL A 82 11.89 -1.26 4.29
CA VAL A 82 12.80 -0.34 4.98
C VAL A 82 13.07 -0.84 6.39
N PHE A 83 12.02 -1.17 7.14
CA PHE A 83 12.15 -1.70 8.49
C PHE A 83 13.00 -2.98 8.52
N TYR A 84 12.75 -3.89 7.59
CA TYR A 84 13.50 -5.14 7.48
C TYR A 84 14.97 -4.93 7.08
N ALA A 85 15.26 -3.99 6.17
CA ALA A 85 16.62 -3.60 5.81
C ALA A 85 17.38 -3.00 7.02
N LEU A 86 16.71 -2.17 7.82
CA LEU A 86 17.26 -1.61 9.06
C LEU A 86 17.54 -2.72 10.09
N MET A 87 16.65 -3.70 10.24
CA MET A 87 16.91 -4.85 11.12
C MET A 87 18.13 -5.65 10.68
N LEU A 88 18.29 -5.90 9.37
CA LEU A 88 19.48 -6.57 8.82
C LEU A 88 20.77 -5.76 9.05
N ALA A 89 20.69 -4.43 8.94
CA ALA A 89 21.81 -3.54 9.23
C ALA A 89 22.18 -3.57 10.72
N ALA A 90 21.19 -3.55 11.62
CA ALA A 90 21.38 -3.60 13.06
C ALA A 90 21.97 -4.93 13.55
N HIS A 91 21.62 -6.05 12.91
CA HIS A 91 22.18 -7.37 13.21
C HIS A 91 23.57 -7.62 12.61
N SER A 92 24.19 -6.64 11.97
CA SER A 92 25.54 -6.75 11.41
C SER A 92 26.59 -6.81 12.54
N VAL A 93 27.00 -8.04 12.88
CA VAL A 93 27.88 -8.42 14.01
C VAL A 93 29.23 -7.67 14.09
N ARG A 94 29.70 -7.05 13.00
CA ARG A 94 31.04 -6.43 12.95
C ARG A 94 31.06 -4.96 13.37
N ASP A 95 30.08 -4.16 12.94
CA ASP A 95 30.00 -2.72 13.19
C ASP A 95 28.69 -2.17 12.59
N LEU A 96 27.96 -1.33 13.32
CA LEU A 96 26.74 -0.68 12.84
C LEU A 96 27.02 0.22 11.62
N ARG A 97 28.19 0.88 11.61
CA ARG A 97 28.61 1.73 10.47
C ARG A 97 28.75 0.91 9.19
N SER A 98 29.28 -0.31 9.29
CA SER A 98 29.40 -1.23 8.16
C SER A 98 28.04 -1.75 7.67
N GLY A 99 27.03 -1.81 8.54
CA GLY A 99 25.64 -2.12 8.19
C GLY A 99 24.95 -0.98 7.45
N LEU A 100 25.16 0.26 7.89
CA LEU A 100 24.60 1.46 7.25
C LEU A 100 25.17 1.71 5.85
N VAL A 101 26.48 1.53 5.65
CA VAL A 101 27.10 1.65 4.31
C VAL A 101 26.52 0.60 3.34
N ARG A 102 26.10 -0.57 3.84
CA ARG A 102 25.42 -1.56 3.02
C ARG A 102 24.02 -1.13 2.59
N LEU A 103 23.42 -0.08 3.14
CA LEU A 103 22.13 0.43 2.66
C LEU A 103 22.28 1.31 1.41
N LEU A 104 23.48 1.82 1.12
CA LEU A 104 23.71 2.74 0.01
C LEU A 104 23.24 2.20 -1.37
N PRO A 105 23.47 0.92 -1.73
CA PRO A 105 22.98 0.39 -3.00
C PRO A 105 21.45 0.28 -3.06
N LEU A 106 20.75 0.25 -1.91
CA LEU A 106 19.28 0.26 -1.89
C LEU A 106 18.71 1.62 -2.30
N PHE A 107 19.44 2.71 -2.07
CA PHE A 107 19.06 4.01 -2.63
C PHE A 107 19.11 3.99 -4.16
N ALA A 108 20.13 3.36 -4.76
CA ALA A 108 20.20 3.20 -6.20
C ALA A 108 19.04 2.35 -6.75
N VAL A 109 18.65 1.28 -6.04
CA VAL A 109 17.44 0.50 -6.37
C VAL A 109 16.18 1.36 -6.29
N LEU A 110 16.01 2.15 -5.23
CA LEU A 110 14.85 3.02 -5.07
C LEU A 110 14.75 4.03 -6.21
N MET A 111 15.86 4.66 -6.59
CA MET A 111 15.92 5.56 -7.74
C MET A 111 15.60 4.84 -9.06
N ALA A 112 16.10 3.62 -9.24
CA ALA A 112 15.80 2.81 -10.42
C ALA A 112 14.32 2.42 -10.50
N ILE A 113 13.68 2.09 -9.37
CA ILE A 113 12.24 1.81 -9.29
C ILE A 113 11.44 3.05 -9.68
N VAL A 114 11.78 4.22 -9.12
CA VAL A 114 11.12 5.49 -9.45
C VAL A 114 11.24 5.80 -10.93
N LEU A 115 12.44 5.64 -11.50
CA LEU A 115 12.67 5.90 -12.92
C LEU A 115 11.89 4.93 -13.81
N LEU A 116 11.88 3.63 -13.44
CA LEU A 116 11.15 2.59 -14.17
C LEU A 116 9.64 2.81 -14.13
N THR A 117 9.11 3.35 -13.03
CA THR A 117 7.66 3.55 -12.83
C THR A 117 7.20 4.96 -13.13
N ALA A 118 8.11 5.87 -13.48
CA ALA A 118 7.81 7.28 -13.72
C ALA A 118 6.72 7.48 -14.77
N PHE A 119 6.72 6.67 -15.83
CA PHE A 119 5.70 6.72 -16.90
C PHE A 119 4.28 6.42 -16.39
N HIS A 120 4.14 5.68 -15.28
CA HIS A 120 2.85 5.36 -14.66
C HIS A 120 2.50 6.35 -13.55
N VAL A 121 3.48 6.75 -12.74
CA VAL A 121 3.27 7.64 -11.59
C VAL A 121 2.91 9.06 -12.02
N LEU A 122 3.52 9.58 -13.09
CA LEU A 122 3.23 10.92 -13.62
C LEU A 122 1.76 11.09 -14.02
N PRO A 123 1.17 10.26 -14.91
CA PRO A 123 -0.24 10.39 -15.25
C PRO A 123 -1.13 10.05 -14.05
N MET A 124 -0.75 9.11 -13.19
CA MET A 124 -1.53 8.81 -11.98
C MET A 124 -1.69 10.04 -11.08
N ARG A 125 -0.63 10.85 -10.93
CA ARG A 125 -0.68 12.10 -10.18
C ARG A 125 -1.62 13.13 -10.82
N GLU A 126 -1.53 13.30 -12.13
CA GLU A 126 -2.37 14.23 -12.89
C GLU A 126 -3.87 13.84 -12.82
N LEU A 127 -4.15 12.54 -12.98
CA LEU A 127 -5.51 12.02 -12.85
C LEU A 127 -6.01 12.12 -11.41
N ALA A 128 -5.15 11.93 -10.41
CA ALA A 128 -5.53 12.04 -9.00
C ALA A 128 -6.10 13.42 -8.67
N SER A 129 -5.52 14.50 -9.22
CA SER A 129 -6.07 15.87 -9.06
C SER A 129 -7.43 16.09 -9.71
N GLN A 130 -7.83 15.24 -10.66
CA GLN A 130 -9.13 15.30 -11.32
C GLN A 130 -10.18 14.43 -10.60
N THR A 131 -9.80 13.68 -9.57
CA THR A 131 -10.74 12.89 -8.77
C THR A 131 -11.31 13.71 -7.62
N THR A 132 -12.54 13.40 -7.20
CA THR A 132 -13.17 13.95 -5.99
C THR A 132 -12.36 13.70 -4.71
N ARG A 133 -11.42 12.73 -4.71
CA ARG A 133 -10.51 12.44 -3.59
C ARG A 133 -9.21 13.26 -3.63
N GLY A 134 -8.92 13.95 -4.74
CA GLY A 134 -7.74 14.81 -4.90
C GLY A 134 -8.00 16.28 -4.57
N ALA A 135 -9.27 16.67 -4.38
CA ALA A 135 -9.60 17.99 -3.88
C ALA A 135 -9.10 18.15 -2.43
N PRO A 136 -8.55 19.31 -2.05
CA PRO A 136 -8.20 19.56 -0.66
C PRO A 136 -9.45 19.40 0.20
N LEU A 137 -9.38 18.47 1.16
CA LEU A 137 -10.47 18.22 2.10
C LEU A 137 -10.85 19.53 2.78
N THR A 138 -12.13 19.87 2.73
CA THR A 138 -12.67 21.00 3.47
C THR A 138 -12.57 20.74 4.97
N LYS A 139 -12.56 21.81 5.79
CA LYS A 139 -12.45 21.66 7.25
C LYS A 139 -13.59 20.81 7.81
N GLU A 140 -14.78 20.93 7.22
CA GLU A 140 -15.96 20.15 7.57
C GLU A 140 -15.76 18.65 7.30
N GLU A 141 -15.23 18.28 6.13
CA GLU A 141 -14.93 16.88 5.78
C GLU A 141 -13.85 16.24 6.67
N LEU A 142 -12.85 17.02 7.11
CA LEU A 142 -11.83 16.56 8.07
C LEU A 142 -12.42 16.25 9.45
N THR A 143 -13.42 17.04 9.89
CA THR A 143 -14.09 16.84 11.17
C THR A 143 -15.15 15.75 11.13
N ASP A 144 -15.76 15.47 9.97
CA ASP A 144 -16.80 14.45 9.81
C ASP A 144 -16.24 13.01 9.86
N VAL A 145 -15.02 12.79 9.39
CA VAL A 145 -14.35 11.46 9.42
C VAL A 145 -13.55 11.25 10.72
N SER A 146 -13.36 12.32 11.51
CA SER A 146 -12.67 12.23 12.79
C SER A 146 -13.54 11.48 13.80
N TYR A 147 -13.17 10.23 14.11
CA TYR A 147 -13.85 9.43 15.12
C TYR A 147 -13.87 10.22 16.43
N PRO A 148 -15.04 10.55 17.00
CA PRO A 148 -15.10 11.41 18.16
C PRO A 148 -14.30 10.78 19.30
N PRO A 149 -13.34 11.50 19.93
CA PRO A 149 -12.47 10.92 20.96
C PRO A 149 -13.26 10.35 22.15
N LYS A 150 -14.50 10.81 22.36
CA LYS A 150 -15.45 10.22 23.30
C LYS A 150 -15.70 8.72 23.06
N HIS A 151 -15.68 8.24 21.82
CA HIS A 151 -15.90 6.82 21.51
C HIS A 151 -14.62 5.96 21.66
N LEU A 152 -13.46 6.55 21.93
CA LEU A 152 -12.27 5.78 22.33
C LEU A 152 -12.45 5.18 23.73
N LEU A 153 -13.22 5.85 24.60
CA LEU A 153 -13.56 5.32 25.93
C LEU A 153 -14.37 4.01 25.83
N THR A 154 -15.14 3.84 24.75
CA THR A 154 -15.94 2.64 24.50
C THR A 154 -15.10 1.36 24.28
N TRP A 155 -13.80 1.49 23.98
CA TRP A 155 -12.90 0.34 23.82
C TRP A 155 -12.47 -0.26 25.16
N VAL A 156 -12.45 0.55 26.23
CA VAL A 156 -12.09 0.09 27.57
C VAL A 156 -13.34 -0.20 28.40
N PHE A 157 -14.40 0.58 28.21
CA PHE A 157 -15.67 0.40 28.89
C PHE A 157 -16.77 0.28 27.84
N PRO A 158 -17.49 -0.85 27.73
CA PRO A 158 -18.50 -1.01 26.66
C PRO A 158 -19.74 -0.11 26.81
N TYR A 159 -20.02 0.46 28.00
CA TYR A 159 -21.20 1.30 28.25
C TYR A 159 -20.95 2.57 29.12
N PRO A 160 -20.08 3.52 28.73
CA PRO A 160 -19.88 4.77 29.48
C PRO A 160 -20.92 5.85 29.15
N PHE A 161 -21.67 5.71 28.06
CA PHE A 161 -22.62 6.72 27.57
C PHE A 161 -24.09 6.25 27.50
N GLY A 162 -24.41 5.08 28.09
CA GLY A 162 -25.77 4.51 28.10
C GLY A 162 -26.02 3.55 26.97
#